data_AF-A0A729JUZ6-F1
#
_entry.id   AF-A0A729JUZ6-F1
#
_cell.length_a   1.000
_cell.length_b   1.000
_cell.length_c   1.000
_cell.angle_alpha   90.00
_cell.angle_beta   90.00
_cell.angle_gamma   90.00
#
_symmetry.space_group_name_H-M   'P 1'
#
loop_
_entity.id
_entity.type
_entity.pdbx_description
1 polymer ?
#
loop_
_entity_poly.entity_id
_entity_poly.type
_entity_poly.pdbx_seq_one_letter_code
_entity_poly.pdbx_strand_id
1 'polypeptide(L)' 'MDNGEERPSNIVKLDDDYLKNKGIDGHKLKGEFLGSKAEIKKSDIYRDKDTGQLWIFEKGGKGPGIPTGEYLDK' A
#
# COMPACT_ATOMS: atom_id res chain seq x y z
N MET A 1 20.02 6.23 6.37
CA MET A 1 19.18 7.15 5.58
C MET A 1 17.83 6.46 5.52
N ASP A 2 17.14 6.61 6.63
CA ASP A 2 15.90 5.94 6.94
C ASP A 2 14.85 6.98 6.58
N ASN A 3 13.99 6.67 5.61
CA ASN A 3 13.12 7.67 4.97
C ASN A 3 11.96 8.14 5.88
N GLY A 4 12.17 8.17 7.20
CA GLY A 4 11.38 8.89 8.20
C GLY A 4 10.01 8.31 8.56
N GLU A 5 9.41 7.48 7.72
CA GLU A 5 8.09 6.90 8.01
C GLU A 5 8.22 5.54 8.68
N GLU A 6 7.98 5.54 9.99
CA GLU A 6 7.89 4.33 10.80
C GLU A 6 6.69 3.49 10.34
N ARG A 7 6.88 2.17 10.24
CA ARG A 7 5.84 1.24 9.78
C ARG A 7 4.58 1.42 10.65
N PRO A 8 3.40 1.65 10.05
CA PRO A 8 2.17 1.80 10.81
C PRO A 8 1.83 0.53 11.59
N SER A 9 1.41 0.74 12.85
CA SER A 9 1.01 -0.34 13.75
C SER A 9 -0.40 -0.88 13.45
N ASN A 10 -1.25 -0.08 12.82
CA ASN A 10 -2.68 -0.35 12.67
C ASN A 10 -3.11 -0.37 11.20
N ILE A 11 -2.60 -1.36 10.47
CA ILE A 11 -2.89 -1.54 9.05
C ILE A 11 -4.04 -2.51 8.80
N VAL A 12 -4.83 -2.22 7.78
CA VAL A 12 -5.84 -3.14 7.23
C VAL A 12 -5.56 -3.38 5.75
N LYS A 13 -5.59 -4.66 5.36
CA LYS A 13 -5.47 -5.03 3.95
C LYS A 13 -6.70 -4.49 3.20
N LEU A 14 -6.47 -3.86 2.05
CA LEU A 14 -7.53 -3.45 1.16
C LEU A 14 -7.69 -4.46 0.03
N ASP A 15 -8.94 -4.81 -0.26
CA ASP A 15 -9.29 -5.59 -1.43
C ASP A 15 -9.30 -4.73 -2.69
N ASP A 16 -9.07 -5.39 -3.82
CA ASP A 16 -8.99 -4.76 -5.14
C ASP A 16 -10.30 -4.04 -5.50
N ASP A 17 -11.46 -4.64 -5.18
CA ASP A 17 -12.78 -4.01 -5.38
C ASP A 17 -12.94 -2.71 -4.58
N TYR A 18 -12.46 -2.67 -3.34
CA TYR A 18 -12.54 -1.46 -2.51
C TYR A 18 -11.66 -0.34 -3.08
N LEU A 19 -10.44 -0.68 -3.50
CA LEU A 19 -9.53 0.27 -4.16
C LEU A 19 -10.15 0.82 -5.44
N LYS A 20 -10.68 -0.06 -6.30
CA LYS A 20 -11.36 0.33 -7.54
C LYS A 20 -12.57 1.21 -7.30
N ASN A 21 -13.37 0.92 -6.27
CA ASN A 21 -14.51 1.75 -5.89
C ASN A 21 -14.08 3.16 -5.47
N LYS A 22 -12.90 3.30 -4.88
CA LYS A 22 -12.27 4.59 -4.55
C LYS A 22 -11.51 5.22 -5.72
N GLY A 23 -11.53 4.60 -6.91
CA GLY A 23 -10.81 5.08 -8.10
C GLY A 23 -9.31 4.78 -8.10
N ILE A 24 -8.85 3.93 -7.18
CA ILE A 24 -7.44 3.55 -7.05
C ILE A 24 -7.23 2.20 -7.74
N ASP A 25 -6.35 2.18 -8.73
CA ASP A 25 -5.93 0.94 -9.36
C ASP A 25 -4.72 0.35 -8.62
N GLY A 26 -4.98 -0.67 -7.81
CA GLY A 26 -3.96 -1.27 -6.95
C GLY A 26 -2.81 -1.91 -7.74
N HIS A 27 -3.06 -2.35 -8.98
CA HIS A 27 -2.02 -2.87 -9.86
C HIS A 27 -1.13 -1.72 -10.37
N LYS A 28 -1.74 -0.63 -10.84
CA LYS A 28 -1.00 0.54 -11.31
C LYS A 28 -0.15 1.14 -10.18
N LEU A 29 -0.74 1.37 -9.00
CA LEU A 29 -0.05 1.94 -7.85
C LEU A 29 1.18 1.10 -7.49
N LYS A 30 1.02 -0.22 -7.33
CA LYS A 30 2.14 -1.13 -7.06
C LYS A 30 3.23 -1.04 -8.14
N GLY A 31 2.85 -0.95 -9.41
CA GLY A 31 3.80 -0.83 -10.52
C GLY A 31 4.59 0.47 -10.50
N GLU A 32 3.98 1.59 -10.08
CA GLU A 32 4.64 2.90 -9.98
C GLU A 32 5.68 2.92 -8.85
N PHE A 33 5.39 2.27 -7.70
CA PHE A 33 6.30 2.27 -6.54
C PHE A 33 7.35 1.14 -6.57
N LEU A 34 6.96 -0.07 -6.98
CA LEU A 34 7.86 -1.21 -7.01
C LEU A 34 8.64 -1.31 -8.34
N GLY A 35 8.18 -0.59 -9.37
CA GLY A 35 8.76 -0.59 -10.72
C GLY A 35 8.30 -1.75 -11.59
N SER A 36 8.55 -1.67 -12.90
CA SER A 36 8.07 -2.62 -13.91
C SER A 36 8.59 -4.07 -13.77
N LYS A 37 9.62 -4.29 -12.95
CA LYS A 37 10.18 -5.63 -12.67
C LYS A 37 9.61 -6.27 -11.41
N ALA A 38 8.85 -5.54 -10.61
CA ALA A 38 8.32 -6.07 -9.38
C ALA A 38 7.13 -6.98 -9.62
N GLU A 39 7.11 -8.08 -8.88
CA GLU A 39 6.00 -9.02 -8.91
C GLU A 39 4.81 -8.40 -8.16
N ILE A 40 3.98 -7.64 -8.87
CA ILE A 40 2.76 -6.99 -8.36
C ILE A 40 1.86 -8.00 -7.60
N LYS A 41 1.87 -9.27 -8.03
CA LYS A 41 1.15 -10.39 -7.41
C LYS A 41 1.67 -10.78 -6.01
N LYS A 42 2.92 -10.45 -5.70
CA LYS A 42 3.56 -10.70 -4.40
C LYS A 42 3.40 -9.53 -3.44
N SER A 43 2.69 -8.48 -3.83
CA SER A 43 2.46 -7.32 -2.97
C SER A 43 0.97 -7.09 -2.77
N ASP A 44 0.60 -6.61 -1.61
CA ASP A 44 -0.75 -6.25 -1.19
C ASP A 44 -0.76 -4.77 -0.78
N ILE A 45 -1.89 -4.09 -0.98
CA ILE A 45 -2.07 -2.72 -0.49
C ILE A 45 -2.78 -2.77 0.85
N TYR A 46 -2.27 -2.00 1.78
CA TYR A 46 -2.81 -1.80 3.11
C TYR A 46 -3.13 -0.34 3.30
N ARG A 47 -4.06 -0.07 4.21
CA ARG A 47 -4.39 1.25 4.69
C ARG A 47 -4.00 1.35 6.15
N ASP A 48 -3.27 2.39 6.51
CA ASP A 48 -3.12 2.80 7.89
C ASP A 48 -4.43 3.40 8.39
N LYS A 49 -5.02 2.83 9.45
CA LYS A 49 -6.31 3.31 9.98
C LYS A 49 -6.19 4.64 10.73
N ASP A 50 -5.00 4.96 11.22
CA ASP A 50 -4.77 6.17 12.00
C ASP A 50 -4.74 7.41 11.09
N THR A 51 -3.96 7.34 10.01
CA THR A 51 -3.78 8.44 9.04
C THR A 51 -4.65 8.33 7.79
N GLY A 52 -5.06 7.11 7.42
CA GLY A 52 -5.70 6.83 6.13
C GLY A 52 -4.72 6.61 4.98
N GLN A 53 -3.40 6.70 5.20
CA GLN A 53 -2.39 6.53 4.15
C GLN A 53 -2.37 5.09 3.62
N LEU A 54 -2.12 4.95 2.33
CA LEU A 54 -1.91 3.67 1.67
C LEU A 54 -0.44 3.25 1.71
N TRP A 55 -0.26 1.97 1.94
CA TRP A 55 1.03 1.33 2.09
C TRP A 55 1.08 0.08 1.24
N ILE A 56 2.20 -0.13 0.56
CA ILE A 56 2.46 -1.37 -0.17
C ILE A 56 3.33 -2.26 0.72
N PHE A 57 2.86 -3.48 0.95
CA PHE A 57 3.62 -4.51 1.67
C PHE A 57 3.74 -5.75 0.81
N GLU A 58 4.73 -6.59 1.11
CA GLU A 58 4.77 -7.95 0.56
C GLU A 58 3.55 -8.75 1.05
N LYS A 59 3.19 -9.77 0.28
CA LYS A 59 2.02 -10.61 0.51
C LYS A 59 1.97 -11.09 1.96
N GLY A 60 0.85 -10.80 2.62
CA GLY A 60 0.67 -11.07 4.06
C GLY A 60 1.27 -10.04 5.01
N GLY A 61 1.58 -8.82 4.55
CA GLY A 61 1.98 -7.70 5.42
C GLY A 61 3.45 -7.79 5.89
N LYS A 62 4.27 -8.47 5.09
CA LYS A 62 5.69 -8.72 5.38
C LYS A 62 6.57 -7.66 4.72
N GLY A 63 7.83 -7.63 5.14
CA GLY A 63 8.85 -6.76 4.57
C GLY A 63 8.76 -5.31 5.04
N PRO A 64 9.65 -4.46 4.50
CA PRO A 64 9.56 -3.01 4.68
C PRO A 64 8.31 -2.49 3.96
N GLY A 65 7.44 -1.80 4.70
CA GLY A 65 6.28 -1.13 4.11
C GLY A 65 6.75 0.06 3.27
N ILE A 66 6.14 0.26 2.11
CA ILE A 66 6.41 1.41 1.26
C ILE A 66 5.21 2.35 1.37
N PRO A 67 5.38 3.55 1.95
CA PRO A 67 4.34 4.57 1.95
C PRO A 67 4.12 5.07 0.52
N THR A 68 2.87 5.09 0.06
CA THR A 68 2.57 5.55 -1.31
C THR A 68 2.28 7.05 -1.37
N GLY A 69 2.13 7.71 -0.21
CA GLY A 69 1.68 9.11 -0.15
C GLY A 69 0.23 9.33 -0.61
N GLU A 70 -0.49 8.27 -0.96
CA GLU A 70 -1.93 8.32 -1.27
C GLU A 70 -2.73 8.09 0.01
N TYR A 71 -3.86 8.78 0.13
CA TYR A 71 -4.70 8.71 1.32
C TYR A 71 -6.14 8.38 0.95
N LEU A 72 -6.75 7.49 1.73
CA LEU A 72 -8.18 7.24 1.68
C LEU A 72 -8.86 7.86 2.90
N ASP A 73 -9.98 8.54 2.65
CA ASP A 73 -10.83 9.12 3.68
C ASP A 73 -11.42 8.04 4.61
N LYS A 74 -11.62 8.37 5.90
CA LYS A 74 -11.98 7.43 7.00
C LYS A 74 -13.22 6.60 6.73
#